data_AF-A0A2V6J2J0-F1
#
_entry.id   AF-A0A2V6J2J0-F1
#
_cell.length_a   1.000
_cell.length_b   1.000
_cell.length_c   1.000
_cell.angle_alpha   90.00
_cell.angle_beta   90.00
_cell.angle_gamma   90.00
#
_symmetry.space_group_name_H-M   'P 1'
#
loop_
_entity.id
_entity.type
_entity.pdbx_description
1 polymer ?
#
loop_
_entity_poly.entity_id
_entity_poly.type
_entity_poly.pdbx_seq_one_letter_code
_entity_poly.pdbx_strand_id
1 'polypeptide(L)'
;MRQLTESGIRRFLLDKYRKPIEAIGFIPEDLAADFDFLLNGVIDSFGILEMISAIEKEFEIELDLEALDAEQITVLGPLSRYVAERGSFREGP
;
A
#
# COMPACT_ATOMS: atom_id res chain seq x y z
N MET A 1 -12.54 -9.00 8.74
CA MET A 1 -11.24 -9.53 8.29
C MET A 1 -11.04 -9.10 6.85
N ARG A 2 -10.05 -8.25 6.56
CA ARG A 2 -9.65 -7.98 5.17
C ARG A 2 -8.85 -9.18 4.66
N GLN A 3 -9.09 -9.58 3.42
CA GLN A 3 -8.38 -10.69 2.82
C GLN A 3 -7.04 -10.20 2.28
N LEU A 4 -5.95 -10.92 2.58
CA LEU A 4 -4.63 -10.71 2.01
C LEU A 4 -4.65 -11.10 0.51
N THR A 5 -5.17 -10.19 -0.31
CA THR A 5 -5.35 -10.34 -1.76
C THR A 5 -5.03 -8.99 -2.39
N GLU A 6 -4.56 -8.98 -3.64
CA GLU A 6 -4.23 -7.74 -4.34
C GLU A 6 -5.39 -6.73 -4.30
N SER A 7 -6.62 -7.19 -4.55
CA SER A 7 -7.83 -6.33 -4.48
C SER A 7 -8.13 -5.84 -3.06
N GLY A 8 -7.88 -6.65 -2.03
CA GLY A 8 -8.05 -6.27 -0.63
C GLY A 8 -7.07 -5.19 -0.18
N ILE A 9 -5.80 -5.34 -0.56
CA ILE A 9 -4.71 -4.40 -0.26
C ILE A 9 -4.93 -3.10 -1.02
N ARG A 10 -5.25 -3.18 -2.32
CA ARG A 10 -5.62 -2.02 -3.13
C ARG A 10 -6.75 -1.23 -2.48
N ARG A 11 -7.86 -1.89 -2.10
CA ARG A 11 -8.98 -1.20 -1.45
C ARG A 11 -8.57 -0.54 -0.13
N PHE A 12 -7.73 -1.21 0.66
CA PHE A 12 -7.20 -0.63 1.88
C PHE A 12 -6.39 0.66 1.65
N LEU A 13 -5.49 0.66 0.67
CA LEU A 13 -4.68 1.83 0.35
C LEU A 13 -5.55 2.99 -0.14
N LEU A 14 -6.52 2.72 -1.03
CA LEU A 14 -7.44 3.73 -1.53
C LEU A 14 -8.31 4.34 -0.42
N ASP A 15 -8.78 3.53 0.53
CA ASP A 15 -9.54 4.04 1.67
C ASP A 15 -8.67 4.85 2.65
N LYS A 16 -7.44 4.38 2.94
CA LYS A 16 -6.50 5.04 3.86
C LYS A 16 -6.06 6.40 3.34
N TYR A 17 -5.76 6.50 2.05
CA TYR A 17 -5.25 7.71 1.40
C TYR A 17 -6.32 8.51 0.65
N ARG A 18 -7.61 8.19 0.85
CA ARG A 18 -8.75 8.85 0.19
C ARG A 18 -8.64 10.38 0.20
N LYS A 19 -8.49 10.97 1.39
CA LYS A 19 -8.44 12.44 1.56
C LYS A 19 -7.25 13.07 0.82
N PRO A 20 -6.00 12.59 1.00
CA PRO A 20 -4.87 13.04 0.18
C PRO A 20 -5.08 12.92 -1.33
N ILE A 21 -5.62 11.79 -1.83
CA ILE A 21 -5.89 11.55 -3.25
C ILE A 21 -6.92 12.57 -3.78
N GLU A 22 -8.00 12.77 -3.05
CA GLU A 22 -9.05 13.75 -3.42
C GLU A 22 -8.50 15.18 -3.40
N ALA A 23 -7.60 15.50 -2.47
CA ALA A 23 -7.00 16.83 -2.34
C ALA A 23 -6.12 17.21 -3.56
N ILE A 24 -5.55 16.24 -4.25
CA ILE A 24 -4.78 16.45 -5.50
C ILE A 24 -5.64 16.27 -6.76
N GLY A 25 -6.96 16.13 -6.62
CA GLY A 25 -7.92 16.13 -7.73
C GLY A 25 -8.19 14.77 -8.39
N PHE A 26 -7.75 13.67 -7.77
CA PHE A 26 -8.03 12.32 -8.27
C PHE A 26 -9.24 11.69 -7.56
N ILE A 27 -9.88 10.73 -8.23
CA ILE A 27 -10.93 9.88 -7.66
C ILE A 27 -10.29 8.55 -7.26
N PRO A 28 -10.28 8.17 -5.97
CA PRO A 28 -9.60 6.95 -5.49
C PRO A 28 -10.02 5.68 -6.24
N GLU A 29 -11.30 5.54 -6.54
CA GLU A 29 -11.86 4.35 -7.19
C GLU A 29 -11.37 4.18 -8.64
N ASP A 30 -10.98 5.27 -9.30
CA ASP A 30 -10.59 5.32 -10.72
C ASP A 30 -9.06 5.26 -10.92
N LEU A 31 -8.27 5.19 -9.83
CA LEU A 31 -6.80 5.19 -9.93
C LEU A 31 -6.27 3.96 -10.67
N ALA A 32 -5.38 4.15 -11.65
CA ALA A 32 -4.75 3.05 -12.36
C ALA A 32 -3.76 2.26 -11.46
N ALA A 33 -3.37 1.06 -11.89
CA ALA A 33 -2.46 0.20 -11.12
C ALA A 33 -1.01 0.73 -11.08
N ASP A 34 -0.63 1.58 -12.03
CA ASP A 34 0.66 2.27 -12.09
C ASP A 34 0.65 3.61 -11.34
N PHE A 35 -0.43 3.92 -10.60
CA PHE A 35 -0.48 5.13 -9.78
C PHE A 35 0.55 5.08 -8.65
N ASP A 36 1.46 6.05 -8.65
CA ASP A 36 2.50 6.19 -7.65
C ASP A 36 2.13 7.23 -6.60
N PHE A 37 1.97 6.79 -5.34
CA PHE A 37 1.59 7.64 -4.23
C PHE A 37 2.64 8.71 -3.92
N LEU A 38 3.93 8.41 -4.09
CA LEU A 38 5.03 9.33 -3.81
C LEU A 38 5.16 10.36 -4.93
N LEU A 39 5.20 9.91 -6.19
CA LEU A 39 5.38 10.82 -7.33
C LEU A 39 4.20 11.78 -7.52
N ASN A 40 2.99 11.35 -7.17
CA ASN A 40 1.80 12.20 -7.21
C ASN A 40 1.63 13.07 -5.96
N GLY A 41 2.53 12.97 -4.96
CA GLY A 41 2.49 13.79 -3.75
C GLY A 41 1.40 13.40 -2.74
N VAL A 42 0.88 12.17 -2.82
CA VAL A 42 -0.07 11.63 -1.83
C VAL A 42 0.63 11.29 -0.52
N ILE A 43 1.86 10.78 -0.62
CA ILE A 43 2.77 10.56 0.50
C ILE A 43 4.09 11.28 0.23
N ASP A 44 4.83 11.54 1.29
CA ASP A 44 6.24 11.94 1.21
C ASP A 44 7.16 10.75 1.52
N SER A 45 8.46 11.01 1.61
CA SER A 45 9.46 9.99 1.96
C SER A 45 9.22 9.32 3.32
N PHE A 46 8.64 10.03 4.30
CA PHE A 46 8.31 9.47 5.61
C PHE A 46 6.99 8.68 5.56
N GLY A 47 6.04 9.12 4.73
CA GLY A 47 4.76 8.46 4.51
C GLY A 47 4.89 7.04 3.93
N ILE A 48 6.04 6.70 3.32
CA ILE A 48 6.35 5.32 2.89
C ILE A 48 6.38 4.37 4.11
N LEU A 49 7.06 4.77 5.19
CA LEU A 49 7.15 3.96 6.41
C LEU A 49 5.77 3.81 7.07
N GLU A 50 4.98 4.88 7.07
CA GLU A 50 3.60 4.83 7.59
C GLU A 50 2.69 3.95 6.73
N MET A 51 2.89 3.94 5.41
CA MET A 51 2.16 3.08 4.48
C MET A 51 2.42 1.62 4.79
N ILE A 52 3.70 1.24 4.87
CA ILE A 52 4.13 -0.13 5.18
C ILE A 52 3.57 -0.56 6.53
N SER A 53 3.82 0.22 7.58
CA SER A 53 3.36 -0.10 8.93
C SER A 53 1.84 -0.26 9.01
N ALA A 54 1.09 0.54 8.24
CA ALA A 54 -0.35 0.41 8.18
C ALA A 54 -0.82 -0.86 7.48
N ILE A 55 -0.13 -1.30 6.42
CA ILE A 55 -0.42 -2.57 5.75
C ILE A 55 -0.15 -3.73 6.71
N GLU A 56 1.04 -3.78 7.32
CA GLU A 56 1.42 -4.83 8.27
C GLU A 56 0.41 -4.95 9.41
N LYS A 57 -0.01 -3.82 9.97
CA LYS A 57 -0.99 -3.76 11.05
C LYS A 57 -2.39 -4.20 10.62
N GLU A 58 -2.85 -3.76 9.44
CA GLU A 58 -4.21 -4.08 8.97
C GLU A 58 -4.35 -5.56 8.60
N PHE A 59 -3.32 -6.16 8.02
CA PHE A 59 -3.35 -7.54 7.54
C PHE A 59 -2.70 -8.55 8.49
N GLU A 60 -2.16 -8.08 9.62
CA GLU A 60 -1.43 -8.89 10.61
C GLU A 60 -0.27 -9.68 9.99
N ILE A 61 0.46 -9.02 9.08
CA ILE A 61 1.61 -9.56 8.38
C ILE A 61 2.90 -8.82 8.74
N GLU A 62 4.02 -9.40 8.34
CA GLU A 62 5.32 -8.76 8.28
C GLU A 62 5.75 -8.71 6.81
N LEU A 63 6.27 -7.57 6.36
CA LEU A 63 6.77 -7.39 5.01
C LEU A 63 8.30 -7.36 5.03
N ASP A 64 8.91 -8.26 4.27
CA ASP A 64 10.33 -8.19 4.00
C ASP A 64 10.60 -7.00 3.05
N LEU A 65 11.08 -5.88 3.59
CA LEU A 65 11.37 -4.70 2.79
C LEU A 65 12.69 -4.79 2.02
N GLU A 66 13.55 -5.76 2.35
CA GLU A 66 14.84 -5.94 1.67
C GLU A 66 14.63 -6.51 0.25
N ALA A 67 13.51 -7.20 0.02
CA ALA A 67 13.17 -7.82 -1.25
C ALA A 67 12.36 -6.93 -2.21
N LEU A 68 11.94 -5.72 -1.80
CA LEU A 68 11.13 -4.81 -2.61
C LEU A 68 11.94 -3.60 -3.05
N ASP A 69 11.93 -3.33 -4.36
CA ASP A 69 12.54 -2.12 -4.91
C ASP A 69 11.83 -0.88 -4.36
N ALA A 70 12.61 0.07 -3.84
CA ALA A 70 12.12 1.30 -3.23
C ALA A 70 11.30 2.17 -4.19
N GLU A 71 11.47 1.99 -5.51
CA GLU A 71 10.68 2.69 -6.53
C GLU A 71 9.32 2.02 -6.78
N GLN A 72 9.15 0.75 -6.41
CA GLN A 72 7.90 -0.01 -6.63
C GLN A 72 7.03 -0.07 -5.37
N ILE A 73 7.59 0.21 -4.19
CA ILE A 73 6.88 0.20 -2.90
C ILE A 73 5.84 1.31 -2.77
N THR A 74 5.88 2.31 -3.64
CA THR A 74 4.93 3.44 -3.65
C THR A 74 3.92 3.35 -4.77
N VAL A 75 3.98 2.31 -5.62
CA VAL A 75 3.08 2.13 -6.75
C VAL A 75 1.96 1.18 -6.36
N LEU A 76 0.71 1.61 -6.56
CA LEU A 76 -0.50 0.94 -6.07
C LEU A 76 -0.58 -0.55 -6.47
N GLY A 77 -0.36 -0.86 -7.74
CA GLY A 77 -0.41 -2.23 -8.28
C GLY A 77 0.75 -3.10 -7.80
N PRO A 78 2.01 -2.75 -8.09
CA PRO A 78 3.20 -3.47 -7.62
C PRO A 78 3.19 -3.73 -6.11
N LEU A 79 2.86 -2.73 -5.29
CA LEU A 79 2.74 -2.90 -3.84
C LEU A 79 1.62 -3.88 -3.47
N SER A 80 0.43 -3.72 -4.06
CA SER A 80 -0.71 -4.61 -3.76
C SER A 80 -0.42 -6.06 -4.13
N ARG A 81 0.28 -6.30 -5.24
CA ARG A 81 0.70 -7.63 -5.65
C ARG A 81 1.77 -8.19 -4.71
N TYR A 82 2.80 -7.39 -4.43
CA TYR A 82 3.90 -7.80 -3.55
C TYR A 82 3.38 -8.27 -2.19
N VAL A 83 2.55 -7.45 -1.56
CA VAL A 83 1.97 -7.74 -0.24
C VAL A 83 1.10 -9.00 -0.29
N ALA A 84 0.33 -9.21 -1.36
CA ALA A 84 -0.49 -10.41 -1.52
C ALA A 84 0.33 -11.69 -1.70
N GLU A 85 1.48 -11.60 -2.38
CA GLU A 85 2.35 -12.75 -2.67
C GLU A 85 3.32 -13.07 -1.53
N ARG A 86 3.77 -12.04 -0.79
CA ARG A 86 4.91 -12.14 0.14
C ARG A 86 4.56 -11.85 1.59
N GLY A 87 3.35 -11.35 1.89
CA GLY A 87 2.93 -11.11 3.26
C GLY A 87 2.89 -12.41 4.05
N SER A 88 3.81 -12.58 5.00
CA SER A 88 3.76 -13.66 5.97
C SER A 88 3.01 -13.18 7.21
N PHE A 89 2.02 -13.94 7.65
CA PHE A 89 1.34 -13.65 8.91
C PHE A 89 2.35 -13.58 10.05
N ARG A 90 2.21 -12.60 10.93
CA ARG A 90 3.07 -12.49 12.11
C ARG A 90 2.82 -13.72 12.98
N GLU A 91 3.82 -14.60 13.09
CA GLU A 91 3.80 -15.63 14.12
C GLU A 91 3.88 -14.91 15.48
N GLY A 92 2.82 -15.03 16.28
CA GLY A 92 2.76 -14.42 17.60
C GLY A 92 3.84 -14.99 18.54
N PRO A 93 4.22 -14.25 19.60
CA PRO A 93 5.12 -14.76 20.64
C PRO A 93 4.53 -15.95 21.41
#